data_AF-A0A2N1R745-F1
#
_entry.id   AF-A0A2N1R745-F1
#
_cell.length_a   1.000
_cell.length_b   1.000
_cell.length_c   1.000
_cell.angle_alpha   90.00
_cell.angle_beta   90.00
_cell.angle_gamma   90.00
#
_symmetry.space_group_name_H-M   'P 1'
#
loop_
_entity.id
_entity.type
_entity.pdbx_description
1 polymer ?
#
loop_
_entity_poly.entity_id
_entity_poly.type
_entity_poly.pdbx_seq_one_letter_code
_entity_poly.pdbx_strand_id
1 'polypeptide(L)'
;MKHGVLSLFLSAFIFATPFTTIDAQESRAALAAFPDFLPIRAALLSSVITANPERALAFPATYRDDASGKVRVSVERDGGRFFVMFLRERGGTYPYGSRGNMIIERDAKTGYVTHVLWYLSDDGMSWISLTPSNERTLVDFVVAGSLVRSGYPVRKLIYYFFTNSFLYLYDVTKPGLEWSLVFGQPSREAGSSQQAVATLAEELSSGSVSGAAGELLRAARDFTTIGRYLALSGAAGGAPIEETGTPYAKLLSSTDDRSPELAKAQAWKADRGLAVEAAAGIVVGGITDGSVYIAFVEGTQDTAPAKLVVVPYRNEQGSYVILAVDADTGRQVDFAELVRGRHGAMLRLFRLPPPAAR
;
A
#
# COMPACT_ATOMS: atom_id res chain seq x y z
N MET A 1 13.00 61.19 -22.57
CA MET A 1 11.91 60.37 -23.13
C MET A 1 11.27 59.60 -21.98
N LYS A 2 9.94 59.65 -21.90
CA LYS A 2 9.10 59.14 -20.82
C LYS A 2 8.76 57.67 -21.05
N HIS A 3 9.01 56.80 -20.07
CA HIS A 3 8.28 55.54 -19.88
C HIS A 3 8.15 55.39 -18.36
N GLY A 4 6.99 55.41 -17.71
CA GLY A 4 5.67 54.96 -18.16
C GLY A 4 5.29 53.75 -17.32
N VAL A 5 4.96 53.99 -16.05
CA VAL A 5 4.45 53.02 -15.09
C VAL A 5 3.10 52.47 -15.60
N LEU A 6 2.93 51.15 -15.64
CA LEU A 6 1.61 50.54 -15.79
C LEU A 6 1.46 49.38 -14.81
N SER A 7 0.73 49.66 -13.73
CA SER A 7 0.21 48.70 -12.76
C SER A 7 -0.76 47.74 -13.44
N LEU A 8 -0.57 46.44 -13.24
CA LEU A 8 -1.58 45.44 -13.53
C LEU A 8 -2.22 44.96 -12.21
N PHE A 9 -3.53 45.16 -12.11
CA PHE A 9 -4.37 44.69 -11.02
C PHE A 9 -4.39 43.15 -10.98
N LEU A 10 -3.90 42.57 -9.88
CA LEU A 10 -4.03 41.14 -9.60
C LEU A 10 -5.33 40.93 -8.79
N SER A 11 -6.42 40.64 -9.48
CA SER A 11 -7.67 40.20 -8.86
C SER A 11 -7.54 38.73 -8.45
N ALA A 12 -7.23 38.48 -7.18
CA ALA A 12 -7.27 37.16 -6.59
C ALA A 12 -8.72 36.72 -6.35
N PHE A 13 -9.27 35.92 -7.26
CA PHE A 13 -10.50 35.17 -7.02
C PHE A 13 -10.17 33.99 -6.09
N ILE A 14 -10.46 34.13 -4.80
CA ILE A 14 -10.46 33.01 -3.86
C ILE A 14 -11.77 32.25 -4.07
N PHE A 15 -11.74 31.23 -4.94
CA PHE A 15 -12.78 30.20 -4.94
C PHE A 15 -12.58 29.35 -3.69
N ALA A 16 -13.36 29.63 -2.65
CA ALA A 16 -13.55 28.71 -1.54
C ALA A 16 -14.37 27.51 -2.06
N THR A 17 -13.69 26.53 -2.65
CA THR A 17 -14.29 25.22 -2.87
C THR A 17 -14.55 24.61 -1.49
N PRO A 18 -15.79 24.22 -1.14
CA PRO A 18 -16.03 23.47 0.09
C PRO A 18 -15.29 22.14 -0.04
N PHE A 19 -14.14 22.02 0.62
CA PHE A 19 -13.46 20.75 0.77
C PHE A 19 -14.32 19.87 1.69
N THR A 20 -15.12 19.04 1.02
CA THR A 20 -15.70 17.75 1.42
C THR A 20 -15.46 17.34 2.89
N THR A 21 -16.50 17.49 3.70
CA THR A 21 -16.64 16.87 5.03
C THR A 21 -16.88 15.36 4.98
N ILE A 22 -17.08 14.77 3.80
CA ILE A 22 -17.44 13.35 3.60
C ILE A 22 -16.24 12.42 3.82
N ASP A 23 -15.03 12.79 3.36
CA ASP A 23 -13.81 11.97 3.49
C ASP A 23 -13.43 11.69 4.96
N ALA A 24 -13.82 12.58 5.87
CA ALA A 24 -13.42 12.52 7.28
C ALA A 24 -14.22 11.47 8.10
N GLN A 25 -15.43 11.12 7.68
CA GLN A 25 -16.30 10.23 8.46
C GLN A 25 -16.02 8.75 8.16
N GLU A 26 -15.81 8.39 6.90
CA GLU A 26 -15.67 6.99 6.46
C GLU A 26 -14.29 6.41 6.78
N SER A 27 -13.26 7.26 6.75
CA SER A 27 -11.93 6.94 7.30
C SER A 27 -12.02 6.42 8.74
N ARG A 28 -13.03 6.82 9.55
CA ARG A 28 -13.13 6.40 10.95
C ARG A 28 -13.50 4.92 11.13
N ALA A 29 -14.31 4.33 10.25
CA ALA A 29 -14.67 2.92 10.37
C ALA A 29 -13.45 2.03 10.11
N ALA A 30 -12.69 2.34 9.05
CA ALA A 30 -11.44 1.68 8.71
C ALA A 30 -10.41 1.78 9.86
N LEU A 31 -10.30 2.97 10.46
CA LEU A 31 -9.42 3.24 11.60
C LEU A 31 -9.87 2.53 12.87
N ALA A 32 -11.17 2.48 13.15
CA ALA A 32 -11.71 1.78 14.32
C ALA A 32 -11.54 0.26 14.20
N ALA A 33 -11.59 -0.28 12.98
CA ALA A 33 -11.33 -1.69 12.70
C ALA A 33 -9.83 -2.03 12.57
N PHE A 34 -8.93 -1.04 12.69
CA PHE A 34 -7.50 -1.28 12.57
C PHE A 34 -6.99 -2.13 13.75
N PRO A 35 -6.32 -3.27 13.50
CA PRO A 35 -5.77 -4.10 14.57
C PRO A 35 -4.70 -3.35 15.34
N ASP A 36 -4.94 -3.11 16.63
CA ASP A 36 -4.03 -2.36 17.48
C ASP A 36 -3.81 -3.04 18.83
N PHE A 37 -2.61 -3.58 19.03
CA PHE A 37 -2.24 -4.36 20.21
C PHE A 37 -1.75 -3.49 21.38
N LEU A 38 -2.32 -2.30 21.57
CA LEU A 38 -1.87 -1.34 22.60
C LEU A 38 -1.78 -1.97 24.01
N PRO A 39 -2.77 -2.75 24.51
CA PRO A 39 -2.65 -3.37 25.84
C PRO A 39 -1.42 -4.28 25.97
N ILE A 40 -1.13 -5.06 24.93
CA ILE A 40 0.04 -5.97 24.90
C ILE A 40 1.34 -5.16 24.84
N ARG A 41 1.43 -4.15 23.97
CA ARG A 41 2.61 -3.27 23.87
C ARG A 41 2.89 -2.56 25.19
N ALA A 42 1.86 -2.01 25.83
CA ALA A 42 1.97 -1.33 27.11
C ALA A 42 2.45 -2.27 28.22
N ALA A 43 1.89 -3.49 28.30
CA ALA A 43 2.31 -4.50 29.27
C ALA A 43 3.76 -4.97 29.08
N LEU A 44 4.25 -4.98 27.84
CA LEU A 44 5.61 -5.41 27.48
C LEU A 44 6.61 -4.26 27.32
N LEU A 45 6.20 -3.03 27.65
CA LEU A 45 7.02 -1.84 27.46
C LEU A 45 8.35 -1.97 28.22
N SER A 46 8.32 -2.24 29.52
CA SER A 46 9.51 -2.30 30.38
C SER A 46 10.26 -3.64 30.34
N SER A 47 9.65 -4.69 29.79
CA SER A 47 10.23 -6.03 29.74
C SER A 47 10.90 -6.35 28.41
N VAL A 48 10.44 -5.74 27.30
CA VAL A 48 10.94 -6.04 25.96
C VAL A 48 11.28 -4.79 25.15
N ILE A 49 10.40 -3.79 25.12
CA ILE A 49 10.58 -2.61 24.25
C ILE A 49 11.70 -1.70 24.77
N THR A 50 11.72 -1.39 26.07
CA THR A 50 12.69 -0.48 26.70
C THR A 50 13.67 -1.18 27.64
N ALA A 51 13.54 -2.50 27.81
CA ALA A 51 14.46 -3.30 28.62
C ALA A 51 15.90 -3.23 28.08
N ASN A 52 16.90 -3.38 28.96
CA ASN A 52 18.29 -3.58 28.53
C ASN A 52 18.38 -4.71 27.48
N PRO A 53 19.26 -4.60 26.45
CA PRO A 53 19.42 -5.62 25.41
C PRO A 53 19.51 -7.06 25.92
N GLU A 54 20.27 -7.34 26.98
CA GLU A 54 20.44 -8.69 27.53
C GLU A 54 19.10 -9.28 27.98
N ARG A 55 18.30 -8.49 28.71
CA ARG A 55 16.98 -8.89 29.17
C ARG A 55 15.99 -9.05 28.03
N ALA A 56 16.00 -8.13 27.05
CA ALA A 56 15.10 -8.19 25.91
C ALA A 56 15.41 -9.42 25.03
N LEU A 57 16.69 -9.69 24.76
CA LEU A 57 17.13 -10.85 23.97
C LEU A 57 16.86 -12.19 24.66
N ALA A 58 16.79 -12.22 25.98
CA ALA A 58 16.38 -13.40 26.75
C ALA A 58 14.86 -13.61 26.78
N PHE A 59 14.06 -12.70 26.20
CA PHE A 59 12.60 -12.81 26.23
C PHE A 59 12.12 -13.96 25.34
N PRO A 60 11.46 -14.99 25.89
CA PRO A 60 10.94 -16.09 25.09
C PRO A 60 9.79 -15.62 24.20
N ALA A 61 9.59 -16.28 23.06
CA ALA A 61 8.40 -16.05 22.27
C ALA A 61 7.14 -16.36 23.11
N THR A 62 6.19 -15.44 23.14
CA THR A 62 4.92 -15.60 23.86
C THR A 62 3.74 -15.36 22.93
N TYR A 63 2.60 -15.96 23.25
CA TYR A 63 1.36 -15.81 22.52
C TYR A 63 0.33 -15.16 23.44
N ARG A 64 -0.37 -14.15 22.94
CA ARG A 64 -1.35 -13.37 23.69
C ARG A 64 -2.61 -13.25 22.86
N ASP A 65 -3.76 -13.36 23.52
CA ASP A 65 -5.04 -13.02 22.93
C ASP A 65 -5.32 -11.53 23.14
N ASP A 66 -5.92 -10.90 22.14
CA ASP A 66 -6.45 -9.53 22.17
C ASP A 66 -7.77 -9.47 21.40
N ALA A 67 -8.51 -8.36 21.50
CA ALA A 67 -9.74 -8.13 20.74
C ALA A 67 -9.55 -8.29 19.22
N SER A 68 -8.34 -8.05 18.71
CA SER A 68 -8.00 -8.19 17.29
C SER A 68 -7.55 -9.60 16.88
N GLY A 69 -7.45 -10.54 17.82
CA GLY A 69 -7.01 -11.93 17.62
C GLY A 69 -5.72 -12.28 18.37
N LYS A 70 -5.12 -13.41 18.00
CA LYS A 70 -3.86 -13.88 18.60
C LYS A 70 -2.67 -13.08 18.09
N VAL A 71 -1.76 -12.78 19.01
CA VAL A 71 -0.51 -12.06 18.74
C VAL A 71 0.66 -12.88 19.27
N ARG A 72 1.64 -13.16 18.42
CA ARG A 72 2.96 -13.65 18.80
C ARG A 72 3.85 -12.46 19.10
N VAL A 73 4.44 -12.43 20.28
CA VAL A 73 5.49 -11.49 20.66
C VAL A 73 6.81 -12.23 20.76
N SER A 74 7.79 -11.80 19.98
CA SER A 74 9.12 -12.43 19.94
C SER A 74 10.23 -11.41 19.80
N VAL A 75 11.42 -11.81 20.24
CA VAL A 75 12.65 -11.03 20.06
C VAL A 75 13.64 -11.86 19.25
N GLU A 76 14.15 -11.30 18.17
CA GLU A 76 15.12 -11.96 17.30
C GLU A 76 16.35 -11.08 17.09
N ARG A 77 17.55 -11.67 17.23
CA ARG A 77 18.81 -10.97 16.97
C ARG A 77 19.26 -11.18 15.54
N ASP A 78 19.77 -10.12 14.92
CA ASP A 78 20.42 -10.15 13.62
C ASP A 78 21.67 -9.28 13.68
N GLY A 79 22.84 -9.91 13.86
CA GLY A 79 24.12 -9.21 13.98
C GLY A 79 24.14 -8.14 15.08
N GLY A 80 24.34 -6.89 14.67
CA GLY A 80 24.44 -5.70 15.53
C GLY A 80 23.10 -5.11 15.97
N ARG A 81 21.98 -5.69 15.53
CA ARG A 81 20.63 -5.24 15.84
C ARG A 81 19.77 -6.40 16.37
N PHE A 82 18.63 -6.06 16.95
CA PHE A 82 17.59 -7.03 17.27
C PHE A 82 16.21 -6.41 17.09
N PHE A 83 15.23 -7.27 16.88
CA PHE A 83 13.86 -6.89 16.55
C PHE A 83 12.93 -7.36 17.65
N VAL A 84 12.10 -6.45 18.16
CA VAL A 84 10.94 -6.79 18.99
C VAL A 84 9.71 -6.77 18.10
N MET A 85 9.04 -7.90 17.95
CA MET A 85 7.97 -8.06 16.97
C MET A 85 6.65 -8.41 17.65
N PHE A 86 5.59 -7.73 17.22
CA PHE A 86 4.20 -7.98 17.59
C PHE A 86 3.47 -8.43 16.31
N LEU A 87 3.32 -9.74 16.16
CA LEU A 87 2.83 -10.35 14.92
C LEU A 87 1.45 -10.94 15.15
N ARG A 88 0.47 -10.51 14.39
CA ARG A 88 -0.89 -11.05 14.39
C ARG A 88 -0.92 -12.40 13.69
N GLU A 89 -1.75 -13.31 14.22
CA GLU A 89 -2.03 -14.57 13.54
C GLU A 89 -2.88 -14.35 12.28
N ARG A 90 -2.47 -14.98 11.17
CA ARG A 90 -3.20 -15.06 9.91
C ARG A 90 -3.13 -16.49 9.37
N GLY A 91 -4.29 -17.14 9.25
CA GLY A 91 -4.36 -18.51 8.74
C GLY A 91 -3.48 -19.51 9.51
N GLY A 92 -3.31 -19.35 10.83
CA GLY A 92 -2.43 -20.19 11.65
C GLY A 92 -0.94 -19.84 11.59
N THR A 93 -0.56 -18.78 10.87
CA THR A 93 0.82 -18.29 10.74
C THR A 93 0.97 -16.88 11.30
N TYR A 94 2.21 -16.41 11.44
CA TYR A 94 2.53 -15.07 11.97
C TYR A 94 3.40 -14.30 10.96
N PRO A 95 2.84 -13.89 9.81
CA PRO A 95 3.60 -13.17 8.79
C PRO A 95 4.07 -11.82 9.32
N TYR A 96 5.25 -11.35 8.89
CA TYR A 96 5.79 -10.05 9.30
C TYR A 96 4.96 -8.89 8.76
N GLY A 97 4.66 -8.91 7.46
CA GLY A 97 3.93 -7.86 6.74
C GLY A 97 2.40 -7.89 6.84
N SER A 98 1.82 -8.19 8.00
CA SER A 98 0.35 -8.16 8.18
C SER A 98 -0.14 -6.88 8.85
N ARG A 99 -1.33 -6.41 8.46
CA ARG A 99 -1.97 -5.20 8.97
C ARG A 99 -2.03 -5.20 10.50
N GLY A 100 -1.52 -4.13 11.09
CA GLY A 100 -1.45 -3.91 12.54
C GLY A 100 -0.18 -4.42 13.20
N ASN A 101 0.62 -5.24 12.51
CA ASN A 101 1.90 -5.71 13.04
C ASN A 101 2.85 -4.54 13.27
N MET A 102 3.61 -4.64 14.36
CA MET A 102 4.64 -3.68 14.72
C MET A 102 5.97 -4.40 14.90
N ILE A 103 7.01 -3.89 14.27
CA ILE A 103 8.39 -4.37 14.39
C ILE A 103 9.25 -3.20 14.86
N ILE A 104 9.95 -3.40 15.98
CA ILE A 104 10.81 -2.39 16.60
C ILE A 104 12.24 -2.87 16.47
N GLU A 105 13.03 -2.18 15.64
CA GLU A 105 14.46 -2.40 15.53
C GLU A 105 15.19 -1.65 16.65
N ARG A 106 16.14 -2.35 17.28
CA ARG A 106 16.98 -1.81 18.34
C ARG A 106 18.44 -2.17 18.09
N ASP A 107 19.33 -1.26 18.46
CA ASP A 107 20.77 -1.54 18.48
C ASP A 107 21.09 -2.56 19.59
N ALA A 108 21.79 -3.64 19.25
CA ALA A 108 22.04 -4.76 20.17
C ALA A 108 23.03 -4.43 21.29
N LYS A 109 23.78 -3.32 21.17
CA LYS A 109 24.78 -2.91 22.16
C LYS A 109 24.20 -1.93 23.18
N THR A 110 23.51 -0.91 22.71
CA THR A 110 22.96 0.20 23.50
C THR A 110 21.50 -0.01 23.88
N GLY A 111 20.77 -0.80 23.08
CA GLY A 111 19.33 -0.97 23.22
C GLY A 111 18.51 0.21 22.74
N TYR A 112 19.12 1.22 22.11
CA TYR A 112 18.35 2.32 21.54
C TYR A 112 17.47 1.84 20.40
N VAL A 113 16.24 2.33 20.37
CA VAL A 113 15.35 2.15 19.22
C VAL A 113 15.96 2.89 18.05
N THR A 114 16.20 2.20 16.95
CA THR A 114 16.72 2.78 15.71
C THR A 114 15.60 3.04 14.72
N HIS A 115 14.59 2.18 14.73
CA HIS A 115 13.52 2.19 13.73
C HIS A 115 12.29 1.44 14.25
N VAL A 116 11.10 1.87 13.82
CA VAL A 116 9.85 1.14 14.05
C VAL A 116 9.09 1.06 12.74
N LEU A 117 8.65 -0.13 12.40
CA LEU A 117 7.74 -0.40 11.29
C LEU A 117 6.37 -0.74 11.84
N TRP A 118 5.33 -0.14 11.26
CA TRP A 118 3.94 -0.49 11.54
C TRP A 118 3.21 -0.75 10.22
N TYR A 119 2.80 -2.00 10.01
CA TYR A 119 2.17 -2.44 8.78
C TYR A 119 0.71 -1.97 8.69
N LEU A 120 0.36 -1.39 7.54
CA LEU A 120 -0.92 -0.74 7.29
C LEU A 120 -1.89 -1.61 6.49
N SER A 121 -1.37 -2.59 5.75
CA SER A 121 -2.13 -3.54 4.94
C SER A 121 -1.59 -4.96 5.13
N ASP A 122 -2.37 -5.95 4.71
CA ASP A 122 -2.00 -7.38 4.77
C ASP A 122 -1.13 -7.83 3.59
N ASP A 123 -0.84 -6.94 2.64
CA ASP A 123 -0.01 -7.23 1.47
C ASP A 123 1.51 -7.17 1.76
N GLY A 124 1.91 -6.77 2.97
CA GLY A 124 3.31 -6.54 3.34
C GLY A 124 3.99 -5.40 2.58
N MET A 125 3.23 -4.64 1.77
CA MET A 125 3.74 -3.59 0.90
C MET A 125 3.37 -2.17 1.40
N SER A 126 2.46 -2.04 2.37
CA SER A 126 2.13 -0.76 2.99
C SER A 126 2.52 -0.72 4.46
N TRP A 127 3.32 0.28 4.82
CA TRP A 127 3.76 0.51 6.19
C TRP A 127 4.07 1.99 6.45
N ILE A 128 4.07 2.33 7.72
CA ILE A 128 4.65 3.58 8.22
C ILE A 128 5.91 3.24 9.00
N SER A 129 6.98 3.96 8.70
CA SER A 129 8.26 3.84 9.39
C SER A 129 8.48 5.06 10.28
N LEU A 130 8.92 4.82 11.51
CA LEU A 130 9.20 5.84 12.52
C LEU A 130 10.68 5.75 12.91
N THR A 131 11.40 6.85 12.73
CA THR A 131 12.82 6.97 13.06
C THR A 131 13.02 8.07 14.09
N PRO A 132 13.63 7.81 15.26
CA PRO A 132 13.92 8.87 16.23
C PRO A 132 14.88 9.91 15.63
N SER A 133 14.64 11.19 15.91
CA SER A 133 15.51 12.29 15.48
C SER A 133 15.46 13.41 16.52
N ASN A 134 16.41 13.42 17.45
CA ASN A 134 16.42 14.35 18.60
C ASN A 134 15.07 14.33 19.35
N GLU A 135 14.39 15.48 19.46
CA GLU A 135 13.10 15.63 20.14
C GLU A 135 11.87 15.37 19.26
N ARG A 136 12.08 14.80 18.06
CA ARG A 136 11.03 14.48 17.09
C ARG A 136 11.18 13.07 16.54
N THR A 137 10.16 12.63 15.82
CA THR A 137 10.17 11.38 15.07
C THR A 137 10.01 11.72 13.59
N LEU A 138 10.87 11.16 12.75
CA LEU A 138 10.74 11.22 11.30
C LEU A 138 9.86 10.08 10.84
N VAL A 139 8.95 10.40 9.92
CA VAL A 139 7.98 9.46 9.39
C VAL A 139 8.22 9.27 7.89
N ASP A 140 8.43 8.03 7.49
CA ASP A 140 8.35 7.59 6.10
C ASP A 140 7.03 6.83 5.91
N PHE A 141 6.28 7.17 4.86
CA PHE A 141 4.97 6.59 4.56
C PHE A 141 5.04 5.87 3.22
N VAL A 142 4.89 4.55 3.27
CA VAL A 142 4.98 3.66 2.11
C VAL A 142 3.62 3.03 1.87
N VAL A 143 3.15 3.13 0.63
CA VAL A 143 1.89 2.51 0.20
C VAL A 143 2.17 1.66 -1.04
N ALA A 144 1.75 0.40 -0.99
CA ALA A 144 1.89 -0.55 -2.10
C ALA A 144 3.32 -0.57 -2.68
N GLY A 145 4.31 -0.64 -1.78
CA GLY A 145 5.73 -0.72 -2.08
C GLY A 145 6.35 0.61 -2.50
N SER A 146 5.60 1.70 -2.56
CA SER A 146 6.06 3.00 -3.06
C SER A 146 6.17 4.05 -1.96
N LEU A 147 7.30 4.77 -1.90
CA LEU A 147 7.50 5.85 -0.93
C LEU A 147 6.69 7.09 -1.30
N VAL A 148 5.54 7.26 -0.66
CA VAL A 148 4.62 8.39 -0.87
C VAL A 148 5.16 9.65 -0.20
N ARG A 149 5.66 9.53 1.03
CA ARG A 149 6.21 10.65 1.80
C ARG A 149 7.43 10.21 2.57
N SER A 150 8.49 11.03 2.56
CA SER A 150 9.70 10.76 3.33
C SER A 150 10.04 11.87 4.30
N GLY A 151 10.59 11.48 5.47
CA GLY A 151 11.16 12.37 6.46
C GLY A 151 10.17 13.36 7.04
N TYR A 152 8.87 13.03 7.07
CA TYR A 152 7.85 13.93 7.62
C TYR A 152 8.06 14.07 9.14
N PRO A 153 8.36 15.29 9.65
CA PRO A 153 8.72 15.45 11.05
C PRO A 153 7.47 15.56 11.92
N VAL A 154 7.31 14.65 12.87
CA VAL A 154 6.29 14.71 13.92
C VAL A 154 6.93 15.16 15.22
N ARG A 155 6.40 16.23 15.83
CA ARG A 155 6.89 16.80 17.10
C ARG A 155 6.47 15.95 18.32
N LYS A 156 6.76 14.66 18.26
CA LYS A 156 6.55 13.66 19.31
C LYS A 156 7.76 12.75 19.35
N LEU A 157 8.15 12.36 20.56
CA LEU A 157 9.16 11.32 20.74
C LEU A 157 8.59 9.97 20.33
N ILE A 158 9.46 9.07 19.87
CA ILE A 158 9.04 7.76 19.37
C ILE A 158 8.27 6.95 20.43
N TYR A 159 8.60 7.14 21.72
CA TYR A 159 7.96 6.47 22.85
C TYR A 159 6.45 6.73 22.98
N TYR A 160 5.95 7.85 22.44
CA TYR A 160 4.51 8.11 22.41
C TYR A 160 3.77 7.07 21.55
N PHE A 161 4.40 6.57 20.48
CA PHE A 161 3.75 5.58 19.60
C PHE A 161 3.71 4.16 20.19
N PHE A 162 4.51 3.87 21.21
CA PHE A 162 4.44 2.60 21.94
C PHE A 162 3.32 2.59 22.98
N THR A 163 2.98 3.77 23.51
CA THR A 163 2.07 3.97 24.64
C THR A 163 0.71 4.53 24.23
N ASN A 164 0.53 4.83 22.95
CA ASN A 164 -0.72 5.30 22.38
C ASN A 164 -1.19 4.38 21.26
N SER A 165 -2.45 4.57 20.86
CA SER A 165 -3.09 3.76 19.82
C SER A 165 -2.61 4.12 18.42
N PHE A 166 -2.96 3.29 17.44
CA PHE A 166 -2.80 3.62 16.03
C PHE A 166 -3.58 4.89 15.65
N LEU A 167 -4.76 5.10 16.25
CA LEU A 167 -5.55 6.32 16.03
C LEU A 167 -4.75 7.59 16.40
N TYR A 168 -3.95 7.53 17.47
CA TYR A 168 -3.05 8.63 17.82
C TYR A 168 -2.02 8.90 16.71
N LEU A 169 -1.38 7.86 16.17
CA LEU A 169 -0.44 7.98 15.06
C LEU A 169 -1.10 8.60 13.83
N TYR A 170 -2.29 8.12 13.47
CA TYR A 170 -3.11 8.70 12.40
C TYR A 170 -3.37 10.19 12.65
N ASP A 171 -3.88 10.56 13.82
CA ASP A 171 -4.27 11.94 14.11
C ASP A 171 -3.10 12.93 14.09
N VAL A 172 -1.90 12.51 14.53
CA VAL A 172 -0.72 13.39 14.52
C VAL A 172 -0.05 13.47 13.15
N THR A 173 -0.35 12.57 12.22
CA THR A 173 0.25 12.52 10.89
C THR A 173 -0.72 12.89 9.76
N LYS A 174 -2.03 12.85 9.98
CA LYS A 174 -3.05 13.16 8.98
C LYS A 174 -2.89 14.52 8.27
N PRO A 175 -2.34 15.58 8.89
CA PRO A 175 -2.15 16.83 8.14
C PRO A 175 -1.03 16.76 7.10
N GLY A 176 -0.14 15.75 7.18
CA GLY A 176 1.04 15.64 6.32
C GLY A 176 1.13 14.37 5.49
N LEU A 177 0.23 13.41 5.70
CA LEU A 177 0.18 12.13 4.98
C LEU A 177 -1.14 11.95 4.24
N GLU A 178 -1.07 11.39 3.04
CA GLU A 178 -2.24 11.07 2.20
C GLU A 178 -2.86 9.73 2.61
N TRP A 179 -3.52 9.71 3.77
CA TRP A 179 -4.11 8.49 4.32
C TRP A 179 -5.21 7.87 3.45
N SER A 180 -5.83 8.66 2.57
CA SER A 180 -6.82 8.17 1.60
C SER A 180 -6.27 7.02 0.75
N LEU A 181 -4.96 6.98 0.47
CA LEU A 181 -4.33 5.87 -0.27
C LEU A 181 -4.46 4.53 0.44
N VAL A 182 -4.52 4.52 1.78
CA VAL A 182 -4.64 3.31 2.59
C VAL A 182 -6.08 3.10 3.05
N PHE A 183 -6.72 4.14 3.58
CA PHE A 183 -8.07 4.13 4.14
C PHE A 183 -8.94 5.12 3.38
N GLY A 184 -9.89 4.63 2.60
CA GLY A 184 -10.82 5.48 1.84
C GLY A 184 -12.26 5.00 1.97
N GLN A 185 -13.15 5.56 1.17
CA GLN A 185 -14.54 5.13 1.09
C GLN A 185 -14.65 3.71 0.51
N PRO A 186 -15.48 2.80 1.06
CA PRO A 186 -15.78 1.53 0.42
C PRO A 186 -16.25 1.72 -1.03
N SER A 187 -15.74 0.92 -1.99
CA SER A 187 -16.05 1.14 -3.41
C SER A 187 -17.54 0.99 -3.75
N ARG A 188 -18.31 0.26 -2.94
CA ARG A 188 -19.77 0.13 -3.08
C ARG A 188 -20.53 1.40 -2.69
N GLU A 189 -19.95 2.25 -1.86
CA GLU A 189 -20.55 3.49 -1.37
C GLU A 189 -20.05 4.71 -2.15
N ALA A 190 -18.94 4.55 -2.88
CA ALA A 190 -18.34 5.60 -3.69
C ALA A 190 -19.09 5.82 -5.04
N GLY A 191 -18.53 6.67 -5.90
CA GLY A 191 -19.09 6.96 -7.22
C GLY A 191 -19.26 5.74 -8.13
N SER A 192 -20.10 5.88 -9.17
CA SER A 192 -20.50 4.78 -10.07
C SER A 192 -19.33 4.01 -10.68
N SER A 193 -18.22 4.68 -11.02
CA SER A 193 -17.01 4.03 -11.53
C SER A 193 -16.41 3.02 -10.55
N GLN A 194 -16.33 3.36 -9.26
CA GLN A 194 -15.74 2.47 -8.26
C GLN A 194 -16.67 1.29 -7.94
N GLN A 195 -17.99 1.52 -7.94
CA GLN A 195 -18.98 0.44 -7.80
C GLN A 195 -18.88 -0.57 -8.96
N ALA A 196 -18.71 -0.06 -10.19
CA ALA A 196 -18.54 -0.90 -11.38
C ALA A 196 -17.26 -1.73 -11.32
N VAL A 197 -16.16 -1.16 -10.81
CA VAL A 197 -14.88 -1.87 -10.60
C VAL A 197 -14.98 -2.94 -9.50
N ALA A 198 -15.66 -2.64 -8.38
CA ALA A 198 -15.90 -3.64 -7.34
C ALA A 198 -16.73 -4.82 -7.86
N THR A 199 -17.77 -4.53 -8.66
CA THR A 199 -18.59 -5.56 -9.33
C THR A 199 -17.75 -6.41 -10.28
N LEU A 200 -16.88 -5.78 -11.08
CA LEU A 200 -15.95 -6.48 -11.97
C LEU A 200 -14.98 -7.39 -11.18
N ALA A 201 -14.47 -6.92 -10.05
CA ALA A 201 -13.61 -7.72 -9.18
C ALA A 201 -14.36 -8.95 -8.60
N GLU A 202 -15.63 -8.81 -8.25
CA GLU A 202 -16.49 -9.93 -7.82
C GLU A 202 -16.77 -10.93 -8.95
N GLU A 203 -17.06 -10.46 -10.17
CA GLU A 203 -17.23 -11.31 -11.35
C GLU A 203 -15.96 -12.12 -11.66
N LEU A 204 -14.79 -11.47 -11.63
CA LEU A 204 -13.49 -12.11 -11.85
C LEU A 204 -13.13 -13.11 -10.74
N SER A 205 -13.34 -12.74 -9.47
CA SER A 205 -12.96 -13.57 -8.34
C SER A 205 -13.82 -14.83 -8.19
N SER A 206 -15.10 -14.75 -8.59
CA SER A 206 -16.03 -15.89 -8.59
C SER A 206 -15.86 -16.83 -9.79
N GLY A 207 -15.08 -16.44 -10.80
CA GLY A 207 -14.94 -17.19 -12.06
C GLY A 207 -16.14 -17.04 -13.00
N SER A 208 -17.10 -16.15 -12.71
CA SER A 208 -18.29 -15.89 -13.53
C SER A 208 -17.95 -14.97 -14.70
N VAL A 209 -17.06 -15.41 -15.58
CA VAL A 209 -16.44 -14.60 -16.64
C VAL A 209 -17.39 -14.34 -17.81
N SER A 210 -18.19 -13.27 -17.71
CA SER A 210 -19.06 -12.78 -18.79
C SER A 210 -18.89 -11.27 -18.99
N GLY A 211 -19.46 -10.72 -20.06
CA GLY A 211 -19.43 -9.27 -20.32
C GLY A 211 -18.02 -8.67 -20.27
N ALA A 212 -17.87 -7.58 -19.50
CA ALA A 212 -16.61 -6.85 -19.38
C ALA A 212 -15.49 -7.69 -18.77
N ALA A 213 -15.77 -8.53 -17.76
CA ALA A 213 -14.79 -9.43 -17.16
C ALA A 213 -14.22 -10.43 -18.19
N GLY A 214 -15.10 -11.03 -18.98
CA GLY A 214 -14.73 -11.98 -20.03
C GLY A 214 -13.92 -11.34 -21.16
N GLU A 215 -14.32 -10.14 -21.63
CA GLU A 215 -13.56 -9.41 -22.66
C GLU A 215 -12.22 -8.91 -22.14
N LEU A 216 -12.12 -8.51 -20.87
CA LEU A 216 -10.88 -8.05 -20.25
C LEU A 216 -9.85 -9.20 -20.16
N LEU A 217 -10.27 -10.38 -19.69
CA LEU A 217 -9.40 -11.57 -19.67
C LEU A 217 -8.98 -11.98 -21.08
N ARG A 218 -9.89 -11.93 -22.06
CA ARG A 218 -9.55 -12.23 -23.46
C ARG A 218 -8.52 -11.24 -24.00
N ALA A 219 -8.71 -9.95 -23.75
CA ALA A 219 -7.77 -8.91 -24.15
C ALA A 219 -6.40 -9.06 -23.46
N ALA A 220 -6.35 -9.54 -22.22
CA ALA A 220 -5.08 -9.83 -21.56
C ALA A 220 -4.35 -11.03 -22.21
N ARG A 221 -5.06 -12.03 -22.74
CA ARG A 221 -4.44 -13.15 -23.50
C ARG A 221 -3.96 -12.71 -24.88
N ASP A 222 -4.82 -11.96 -25.58
CA ASP A 222 -4.62 -11.44 -26.93
C ASP A 222 -5.02 -9.95 -26.99
N PHE A 223 -4.02 -9.09 -26.89
CA PHE A 223 -4.22 -7.64 -26.80
C PHE A 223 -4.87 -7.03 -28.05
N THR A 224 -4.89 -7.74 -29.19
CA THR A 224 -5.58 -7.28 -30.39
C THR A 224 -7.10 -7.19 -30.21
N THR A 225 -7.66 -7.89 -29.21
CA THR A 225 -9.11 -7.86 -28.93
C THR A 225 -9.54 -6.75 -27.96
N ILE A 226 -8.63 -5.87 -27.53
CA ILE A 226 -8.90 -4.85 -26.49
C ILE A 226 -10.07 -3.91 -26.82
N GLY A 227 -10.31 -3.66 -28.12
CA GLY A 227 -11.43 -2.82 -28.56
C GLY A 227 -12.80 -3.30 -28.08
N ARG A 228 -12.97 -4.61 -27.83
CA ARG A 228 -14.23 -5.17 -27.29
C ARG A 228 -14.47 -4.77 -25.85
N TYR A 229 -13.44 -4.81 -25.01
CA TYR A 229 -13.53 -4.31 -23.63
C TYR A 229 -13.82 -2.81 -23.63
N LEU A 230 -13.07 -2.03 -24.42
CA LEU A 230 -13.24 -0.58 -24.48
C LEU A 230 -14.65 -0.17 -24.93
N ALA A 231 -15.28 -0.93 -25.82
CA ALA A 231 -16.69 -0.71 -26.17
C ALA A 231 -17.64 -0.92 -24.99
N LEU A 232 -17.42 -1.95 -24.16
CA LEU A 232 -18.20 -2.20 -22.94
C LEU A 232 -17.94 -1.18 -21.82
N SER A 233 -16.79 -0.51 -21.86
CA SER A 233 -16.46 0.63 -20.99
C SER A 233 -17.01 1.97 -21.49
N GLY A 234 -17.73 2.01 -22.60
CA GLY A 234 -18.20 3.26 -23.21
C GLY A 234 -17.07 4.10 -23.85
N ALA A 235 -15.88 3.53 -24.00
CA ALA A 235 -14.71 4.15 -24.59
C ALA A 235 -14.39 3.56 -25.98
N ALA A 236 -15.44 3.26 -26.77
CA ALA A 236 -15.29 2.70 -28.11
C ALA A 236 -14.41 3.61 -28.99
N GLY A 237 -13.38 3.04 -29.62
CA GLY A 237 -12.39 3.78 -30.41
C GLY A 237 -11.30 4.47 -29.59
N GLY A 238 -11.35 4.41 -28.26
CA GLY A 238 -10.24 4.79 -27.39
C GLY A 238 -9.06 3.83 -27.51
N ALA A 239 -7.96 4.18 -26.84
CA ALA A 239 -6.76 3.33 -26.75
C ALA A 239 -6.39 3.09 -25.28
N PRO A 240 -5.84 1.90 -24.96
CA PRO A 240 -5.20 1.68 -23.65
C PRO A 240 -4.05 2.66 -23.45
N ILE A 241 -3.85 3.10 -22.20
CA ILE A 241 -2.74 3.99 -21.83
C ILE A 241 -1.63 3.12 -21.24
N GLU A 242 -0.48 3.05 -21.88
CA GLU A 242 0.68 2.40 -21.28
C GLU A 242 1.28 3.30 -20.19
N GLU A 243 1.45 2.75 -18.99
CA GLU A 243 2.11 3.44 -17.89
C GLU A 243 3.62 3.42 -18.13
N THR A 244 4.20 4.59 -18.37
CA THR A 244 5.62 4.78 -18.70
C THR A 244 6.41 5.50 -17.61
N GLY A 245 5.78 5.74 -16.46
CA GLY A 245 6.42 6.37 -15.31
C GLY A 245 5.84 5.88 -14.00
N THR A 246 6.57 6.13 -12.92
CA THR A 246 6.05 6.01 -11.55
C THR A 246 6.02 7.40 -10.92
N PRO A 247 4.95 7.76 -10.19
CA PRO A 247 4.92 9.02 -9.46
C PRO A 247 5.87 9.02 -8.25
N TYR A 248 6.50 7.88 -7.93
CA TYR A 248 7.30 7.69 -6.72
C TYR A 248 8.78 7.50 -7.03
N ALA A 249 9.64 8.26 -6.35
CA ALA A 249 11.09 8.23 -6.57
C ALA A 249 11.78 6.98 -5.99
N LYS A 250 11.17 6.32 -5.00
CA LYS A 250 11.71 5.13 -4.35
C LYS A 250 10.65 4.03 -4.20
N LEU A 251 11.09 2.79 -4.39
CA LEU A 251 10.27 1.58 -4.40
C LEU A 251 10.91 0.53 -3.49
N LEU A 252 10.09 -0.38 -2.95
CA LEU A 252 10.52 -1.53 -2.17
C LEU A 252 11.53 -2.36 -2.98
N SER A 253 12.67 -2.67 -2.36
CA SER A 253 13.75 -3.44 -2.98
C SER A 253 14.25 -4.61 -2.16
N SER A 254 13.86 -4.71 -0.88
CA SER A 254 14.25 -5.80 0.00
C SER A 254 13.17 -6.86 0.10
N THR A 255 13.60 -8.08 0.39
CA THR A 255 12.74 -9.21 0.75
C THR A 255 12.66 -9.44 2.27
N ASP A 256 13.45 -8.71 3.08
CA ASP A 256 13.37 -8.78 4.54
C ASP A 256 12.24 -7.86 5.04
N ASP A 257 11.08 -8.47 5.29
CA ASP A 257 9.90 -7.79 5.85
C ASP A 257 10.14 -7.25 7.29
N ARG A 258 11.22 -7.61 7.97
CA ARG A 258 11.52 -7.01 9.30
C ARG A 258 12.18 -5.64 9.19
N SER A 259 12.77 -5.35 8.02
CA SER A 259 13.53 -4.13 7.73
C SER A 259 13.48 -3.85 6.22
N PRO A 260 12.30 -3.58 5.64
CA PRO A 260 12.18 -3.35 4.21
C PRO A 260 12.99 -2.13 3.78
N GLU A 261 13.75 -2.29 2.70
CA GLU A 261 14.56 -1.24 2.11
C GLU A 261 13.88 -0.67 0.87
N LEU A 262 14.16 0.61 0.60
CA LEU A 262 13.65 1.33 -0.54
C LEU A 262 14.81 1.75 -1.45
N ALA A 263 14.79 1.29 -2.70
CA ALA A 263 15.74 1.70 -3.73
C ALA A 263 15.14 2.77 -4.64
N LYS A 264 16.00 3.48 -5.38
CA LYS A 264 15.57 4.42 -6.41
C LYS A 264 14.76 3.66 -7.47
N ALA A 265 13.62 4.22 -7.87
CA ALA A 265 12.83 3.67 -8.97
C ALA A 265 13.67 3.60 -10.25
N GLN A 266 13.61 2.44 -10.94
CA GLN A 266 14.22 2.31 -12.25
C GLN A 266 13.41 3.08 -13.29
N ALA A 267 14.09 3.71 -14.24
CA ALA A 267 13.43 4.37 -15.35
C ALA A 267 12.76 3.33 -16.27
N TRP A 268 11.67 3.74 -16.90
CA TRP A 268 11.01 2.96 -17.95
C TRP A 268 11.95 2.70 -19.13
N LYS A 269 11.79 1.52 -19.74
CA LYS A 269 12.55 1.09 -20.92
C LYS A 269 11.58 0.79 -22.06
N ALA A 270 11.86 1.31 -23.25
CA ALA A 270 10.93 1.22 -24.38
C ALA A 270 10.64 -0.21 -24.85
N ASP A 271 11.57 -1.12 -24.66
CA ASP A 271 11.50 -2.52 -25.05
C ASP A 271 10.92 -3.42 -23.94
N ARG A 272 10.93 -2.98 -22.68
CA ARG A 272 10.64 -3.85 -21.51
C ARG A 272 9.60 -3.30 -20.54
N GLY A 273 9.32 -2.01 -20.56
CA GLY A 273 8.36 -1.36 -19.69
C GLY A 273 8.95 -0.83 -18.37
N LEU A 274 8.17 -0.94 -17.29
CA LEU A 274 8.51 -0.54 -15.92
C LEU A 274 9.10 -1.70 -15.12
N ALA A 275 9.84 -1.40 -14.05
CA ALA A 275 10.19 -2.43 -13.07
C ALA A 275 8.94 -2.91 -12.33
N VAL A 276 8.85 -4.22 -12.02
CA VAL A 276 7.64 -4.82 -11.43
C VAL A 276 7.23 -4.19 -10.09
N GLU A 277 8.22 -3.70 -9.33
CA GLU A 277 8.04 -3.04 -8.04
C GLU A 277 7.26 -1.74 -8.14
N ALA A 278 7.20 -1.11 -9.31
CA ALA A 278 6.43 0.10 -9.53
C ALA A 278 4.92 -0.16 -9.67
N ALA A 279 4.53 -1.40 -9.99
CA ALA A 279 3.17 -1.69 -10.45
C ALA A 279 2.12 -1.48 -9.35
N ALA A 280 2.37 -1.98 -8.14
CA ALA A 280 1.40 -1.90 -7.06
C ALA A 280 1.06 -0.45 -6.68
N GLY A 281 2.07 0.44 -6.61
CA GLY A 281 1.86 1.87 -6.38
C GLY A 281 1.05 2.55 -7.48
N ILE A 282 1.34 2.25 -8.75
CA ILE A 282 0.61 2.82 -9.90
C ILE A 282 -0.84 2.33 -9.92
N VAL A 283 -1.05 1.03 -9.68
CA VAL A 283 -2.35 0.38 -9.63
C VAL A 283 -3.21 0.96 -8.50
N VAL A 284 -2.65 1.11 -7.29
CA VAL A 284 -3.37 1.73 -6.16
C VAL A 284 -3.71 3.19 -6.41
N GLY A 285 -2.84 3.94 -7.09
CA GLY A 285 -3.12 5.32 -7.51
C GLY A 285 -4.35 5.44 -8.43
N GLY A 286 -4.67 4.40 -9.20
CA GLY A 286 -5.82 4.37 -10.10
C GLY A 286 -7.17 4.05 -9.46
N ILE A 287 -7.22 3.73 -8.16
CA ILE A 287 -8.47 3.38 -7.45
C ILE A 287 -9.50 4.50 -7.54
N THR A 288 -9.06 5.75 -7.33
CA THR A 288 -9.95 6.91 -7.31
C THR A 288 -10.69 7.07 -8.63
N ASP A 289 -10.00 6.82 -9.75
CA ASP A 289 -10.53 6.91 -11.10
C ASP A 289 -11.34 5.67 -11.52
N GLY A 290 -11.34 4.60 -10.71
CA GLY A 290 -11.89 3.30 -11.09
C GLY A 290 -11.12 2.65 -12.24
N SER A 291 -9.80 2.87 -12.30
CA SER A 291 -8.97 2.29 -13.36
C SER A 291 -8.84 0.78 -13.21
N VAL A 292 -8.76 0.06 -14.34
CA VAL A 292 -8.37 -1.35 -14.37
C VAL A 292 -7.15 -1.51 -15.28
N TYR A 293 -6.44 -2.63 -15.14
CA TYR A 293 -5.16 -2.79 -15.79
C TYR A 293 -5.00 -4.16 -16.43
N ILE A 294 -4.25 -4.19 -17.55
CA ILE A 294 -3.63 -5.40 -18.07
C ILE A 294 -2.13 -5.27 -17.84
N ALA A 295 -1.52 -6.28 -17.22
CA ALA A 295 -0.08 -6.32 -16.97
C ALA A 295 0.56 -7.50 -17.70
N PHE A 296 1.59 -7.23 -18.50
CA PHE A 296 2.46 -8.24 -19.10
C PHE A 296 3.78 -8.29 -18.33
N VAL A 297 3.91 -9.26 -17.45
CA VAL A 297 5.07 -9.41 -16.56
C VAL A 297 6.07 -10.36 -17.19
N GLU A 298 7.32 -9.90 -17.33
CA GLU A 298 8.41 -10.74 -17.80
C GLU A 298 8.63 -11.95 -16.88
N GLY A 299 9.14 -13.03 -17.47
CA GLY A 299 9.61 -14.18 -16.71
C GLY A 299 10.96 -13.91 -16.08
N THR A 300 11.30 -14.68 -15.05
CA THR A 300 12.67 -14.78 -14.52
C THR A 300 13.30 -16.09 -14.97
N GLN A 301 14.50 -16.42 -14.49
CA GLN A 301 15.13 -17.72 -14.76
C GLN A 301 14.24 -18.90 -14.30
N ASP A 302 13.51 -18.73 -13.20
CA ASP A 302 12.73 -19.80 -12.55
C ASP A 302 11.21 -19.63 -12.70
N THR A 303 10.75 -18.52 -13.29
CA THR A 303 9.31 -18.22 -13.43
C THR A 303 8.96 -17.82 -14.85
N ALA A 304 7.89 -18.42 -15.40
CA ALA A 304 7.40 -18.07 -16.72
C ALA A 304 6.81 -16.64 -16.75
N PRO A 305 6.80 -15.97 -17.92
CA PRO A 305 6.06 -14.72 -18.10
C PRO A 305 4.59 -14.89 -17.69
N ALA A 306 3.99 -13.81 -17.17
CA ALA A 306 2.60 -13.81 -16.75
C ALA A 306 1.82 -12.71 -17.46
N LYS A 307 0.56 -12.99 -17.79
CA LYS A 307 -0.39 -12.02 -18.34
C LYS A 307 -1.50 -11.86 -17.32
N LEU A 308 -1.66 -10.66 -16.76
CA LEU A 308 -2.57 -10.45 -15.64
C LEU A 308 -3.65 -9.44 -16.02
N VAL A 309 -4.86 -9.69 -15.55
CA VAL A 309 -5.86 -8.65 -15.31
C VAL A 309 -5.71 -8.19 -13.87
N VAL A 310 -5.56 -6.89 -13.64
CA VAL A 310 -5.37 -6.31 -12.31
C VAL A 310 -6.43 -5.25 -12.04
N VAL A 311 -7.17 -5.43 -10.96
CA VAL A 311 -8.33 -4.62 -10.60
C VAL A 311 -8.16 -4.13 -9.16
N PRO A 312 -7.78 -2.86 -8.97
CA PRO A 312 -7.70 -2.27 -7.64
C PRO A 312 -9.06 -1.73 -7.20
N TYR A 313 -9.47 -2.04 -5.98
CA TYR A 313 -10.73 -1.57 -5.40
C TYR A 313 -10.61 -1.40 -3.90
N ARG A 314 -11.65 -0.86 -3.24
CA ARG A 314 -11.74 -0.78 -1.78
C ARG A 314 -12.79 -1.74 -1.28
N ASN A 315 -12.41 -2.52 -0.26
CA ASN A 315 -13.33 -3.44 0.39
C ASN A 315 -14.36 -2.70 1.27
N GLU A 316 -15.22 -3.45 1.95
CA GLU A 316 -16.27 -2.92 2.84
C GLU A 316 -15.71 -2.09 4.01
N GLN A 317 -14.42 -2.23 4.33
CA GLN A 317 -13.73 -1.45 5.37
C GLN A 317 -12.96 -0.26 4.79
N GLY A 318 -13.08 0.02 3.49
CA GLY A 318 -12.37 1.12 2.86
C GLY A 318 -10.87 0.89 2.61
N SER A 319 -10.35 -0.28 2.98
CA SER A 319 -8.96 -0.66 2.71
C SER A 319 -8.82 -1.05 1.24
N TYR A 320 -7.73 -0.63 0.61
CA TYR A 320 -7.48 -1.04 -0.77
C TYR A 320 -7.21 -2.56 -0.85
N VAL A 321 -7.59 -3.14 -1.98
CA VAL A 321 -7.34 -4.53 -2.38
C VAL A 321 -6.91 -4.50 -3.85
N ILE A 322 -5.93 -5.32 -4.21
CA ILE A 322 -5.52 -5.53 -5.60
C ILE A 322 -5.91 -6.96 -5.98
N LEU A 323 -7.01 -7.12 -6.71
CA LEU A 323 -7.32 -8.40 -7.34
C LEU A 323 -6.44 -8.56 -8.58
N ALA A 324 -5.66 -9.64 -8.64
CA ALA A 324 -4.96 -10.03 -9.86
C ALA A 324 -5.44 -11.42 -10.31
N VAL A 325 -5.71 -11.56 -11.60
CA VAL A 325 -6.11 -12.83 -12.21
C VAL A 325 -5.15 -13.13 -13.36
N ASP A 326 -4.55 -14.32 -13.33
CA ASP A 326 -3.77 -14.82 -14.44
C ASP A 326 -4.69 -15.08 -15.62
N ALA A 327 -4.44 -14.37 -16.73
CA ALA A 327 -5.32 -14.37 -17.87
C ALA A 327 -5.42 -15.75 -18.49
N ASP A 328 -4.33 -16.51 -18.57
CA ASP A 328 -4.29 -17.80 -19.26
C ASP A 328 -5.04 -18.90 -18.48
N THR A 329 -4.86 -18.93 -17.15
CA THR A 329 -5.46 -19.94 -16.27
C THR A 329 -6.79 -19.52 -15.65
N GLY A 330 -7.08 -18.22 -15.61
CA GLY A 330 -8.24 -17.66 -14.92
C GLY A 330 -8.14 -17.74 -13.39
N ARG A 331 -6.98 -18.10 -12.83
CA ARG A 331 -6.77 -18.23 -11.39
C ARG A 331 -6.37 -16.90 -10.78
N GLN A 332 -6.82 -16.66 -9.56
CA GLN A 332 -6.34 -15.52 -8.77
C GLN A 332 -4.86 -15.71 -8.43
N VAL A 333 -4.13 -14.60 -8.42
CA VAL A 333 -2.71 -14.51 -8.08
C VAL A 333 -2.58 -13.53 -6.92
N ASP A 334 -1.79 -13.89 -5.90
CA ASP A 334 -1.36 -12.92 -4.89
C ASP A 334 -0.41 -11.93 -5.57
N PHE A 335 -0.92 -10.73 -5.85
CA PHE A 335 -0.17 -9.72 -6.57
C PHE A 335 1.07 -9.24 -5.80
N ALA A 336 0.99 -9.19 -4.47
CA ALA A 336 2.08 -8.75 -3.62
C ALA A 336 3.20 -9.79 -3.56
N GLU A 337 2.83 -11.07 -3.47
CA GLU A 337 3.78 -12.18 -3.60
C GLU A 337 4.42 -12.21 -4.99
N LEU A 338 3.65 -11.99 -6.06
CA LEU A 338 4.19 -11.91 -7.43
C LEU A 338 5.22 -10.79 -7.58
N VAL A 339 4.93 -9.58 -7.06
CA VAL A 339 5.85 -8.45 -7.12
C VAL A 339 7.14 -8.76 -6.36
N ARG A 340 7.05 -9.30 -5.14
CA ARG A 340 8.22 -9.66 -4.32
C ARG A 340 9.03 -10.82 -4.93
N GLY A 341 8.34 -11.83 -5.46
CA GLY A 341 8.96 -13.02 -6.06
C GLY A 341 9.62 -12.78 -7.41
N ARG A 342 9.37 -11.62 -8.05
CA ARG A 342 9.94 -11.25 -9.35
C ARG A 342 10.83 -10.02 -9.26
N HIS A 343 11.51 -9.82 -8.14
CA HIS A 343 12.39 -8.67 -7.95
C HIS A 343 13.36 -8.47 -9.13
N GLY A 344 13.38 -7.26 -9.71
CA GLY A 344 14.19 -6.89 -10.86
C GLY A 344 13.60 -7.26 -12.24
N ALA A 345 12.46 -7.95 -12.30
CA ALA A 345 11.73 -8.18 -13.56
C ALA A 345 11.10 -6.87 -14.07
N MET A 346 10.84 -6.82 -15.38
CA MET A 346 10.11 -5.71 -16.00
C MET A 346 8.68 -6.12 -16.37
N LEU A 347 7.81 -5.14 -16.57
CA LEU A 347 6.47 -5.34 -17.08
C LEU A 347 5.96 -4.16 -17.89
N ARG A 348 5.03 -4.46 -18.79
CA ARG A 348 4.22 -3.44 -19.47
C ARG A 348 2.85 -3.40 -18.81
N LEU A 349 2.46 -2.23 -18.32
CA LEU A 349 1.21 -2.00 -17.61
C LEU A 349 0.33 -1.09 -18.45
N PHE A 350 -0.85 -1.57 -18.81
CA PHE A 350 -1.82 -0.83 -19.63
C PHE A 350 -3.03 -0.49 -18.77
N ARG A 351 -3.24 0.81 -18.54
CA ARG A 351 -4.41 1.35 -17.86
C ARG A 351 -5.58 1.46 -18.82
N LEU A 352 -6.75 1.08 -18.31
CA LEU A 352 -8.02 1.02 -19.00
C LEU A 352 -9.10 1.70 -18.16
N PRO A 353 -10.14 2.29 -18.79
CA PRO A 353 -11.27 2.85 -18.07
C PRO A 353 -12.07 1.75 -17.33
N PRO A 354 -12.84 2.13 -16.30
CA PRO A 354 -13.80 1.22 -15.66
C PRO A 354 -14.81 0.68 -16.68
N PRO A 355 -15.46 -0.46 -16.43
CA PRO A 355 -16.63 -0.86 -17.20
C PRO A 355 -17.76 0.17 -17.02
N ALA A 356 -18.63 0.30 -18.02
CA ALA A 356 -19.81 1.16 -17.87
C ALA A 356 -20.70 0.64 -16.72
N ALA A 357 -21.20 1.55 -15.89
CA ALA A 357 -22.18 1.19 -14.87
C ALA A 357 -23.44 0.63 -15.54
N ARG A 358 -23.95 -0.51 -15.04
CA ARG A 358 -25.14 -1.17 -15.56
C ARG A 358 -26.43 -0.51 -15.07
#